data_AF-A0A7J2LCR0-F1
#
_entry.id   AF-A0A7J2LCR0-F1
#
_cell.length_a   1.000
_cell.length_b   1.000
_cell.length_c   1.000
_cell.angle_alpha   90.00
_cell.angle_beta   90.00
_cell.angle_gamma   90.00
#
_symmetry.space_group_name_H-M   'P 1'
#
loop_
_entity.id
_entity.type
_entity.pdbx_description
1 polymer ?
#
loop_
_entity_poly.entity_id
_entity_poly.type
_entity_poly.pdbx_seq_one_letter_code
_entity_poly.pdbx_strand_id
1 'polypeptide(L)'
;MPFARDVQADFEKRVVSYLERRGYRIFDDRAVLKDIFGRSFKAKLVIDSNGAKYILVIKNWKRPVGVNVLARYDIILQRLLHSSHLKPNIRGIIIAAPSFSYSAIAYSERVKNYGIIMMLIDSRQIG
;
A
#
# COMPACT_ATOMS: atom_id res chain seq x y z
N MET A 1 -12.44 5.38 25.64
CA MET A 1 -12.78 4.71 24.36
C MET A 1 -11.51 4.39 23.57
N PRO A 2 -10.88 3.22 23.79
CA PRO A 2 -9.77 2.74 22.99
C PRO A 2 -10.34 1.86 21.86
N PHE A 3 -10.83 2.46 20.77
CA PHE A 3 -11.62 1.69 19.78
C PHE A 3 -11.22 1.88 18.32
N ALA A 4 -10.56 2.97 17.93
CA ALA A 4 -10.17 3.17 16.53
C ALA A 4 -8.65 3.01 16.30
N ARG A 5 -7.84 3.49 17.25
CA ARG A 5 -6.38 3.36 17.18
C ARG A 5 -5.93 1.93 17.38
N ASP A 6 -6.56 1.23 18.33
CA ASP A 6 -6.22 -0.16 18.66
C ASP A 6 -6.61 -1.12 17.53
N VAL A 7 -7.76 -0.88 16.89
CA VAL A 7 -8.24 -1.68 15.74
C VAL A 7 -7.41 -1.41 14.48
N GLN A 8 -6.89 -0.19 14.30
CA GLN A 8 -5.91 0.09 13.24
C GLN A 8 -4.56 -0.59 13.54
N ALA A 9 -4.08 -0.54 14.78
CA ALA A 9 -2.81 -1.13 15.18
C ALA A 9 -2.83 -2.66 15.09
N ASP A 10 -3.94 -3.30 15.46
CA ASP A 10 -4.12 -4.74 15.31
C ASP A 10 -4.13 -5.17 13.83
N PHE A 11 -4.90 -4.46 12.99
CA PHE A 11 -4.90 -4.70 11.55
C PHE A 11 -3.51 -4.54 10.94
N GLU A 12 -2.77 -3.52 11.37
CA GLU A 12 -1.39 -3.28 10.94
C GLU A 12 -0.45 -4.41 11.33
N LYS A 13 -0.53 -4.93 12.56
CA LYS A 13 0.25 -6.09 13.00
C LYS A 13 -0.03 -7.31 12.12
N ARG A 14 -1.30 -7.63 11.86
CA ARG A 14 -1.65 -8.79 11.02
C ARG A 14 -1.12 -8.68 9.59
N VAL A 15 -1.19 -7.49 8.99
CA VAL A 15 -0.64 -7.23 7.65
C VAL A 15 0.88 -7.36 7.65
N VAL A 16 1.56 -6.80 8.65
CA VAL A 16 3.00 -6.92 8.84
C VAL A 16 3.41 -8.39 8.94
N SER A 17 2.79 -9.15 9.84
CA SER A 17 3.09 -10.57 10.03
C SER A 17 2.78 -11.41 8.78
N TYR A 18 1.74 -11.08 8.02
CA TYR A 18 1.45 -11.74 6.75
C TYR A 18 2.56 -11.51 5.70
N LEU A 19 3.03 -10.27 5.57
CA LEU A 19 4.11 -9.91 4.65
C LEU A 19 5.45 -10.53 5.08
N GLU A 20 5.78 -10.50 6.37
CA GLU A 20 6.99 -11.12 6.91
C GLU A 20 7.01 -12.64 6.67
N ARG A 21 5.88 -13.33 6.87
CA ARG A 21 5.73 -14.77 6.52
C ARG A 21 5.98 -15.06 5.04
N ARG A 22 5.79 -14.07 4.17
CA ARG A 22 6.07 -14.17 2.72
C ARG A 22 7.48 -13.70 2.33
N GLY A 23 8.35 -13.45 3.31
CA GLY A 23 9.74 -13.07 3.09
C GLY A 23 9.95 -11.58 2.82
N TYR A 24 8.95 -10.74 3.05
CA TYR A 24 9.11 -9.29 2.95
C TYR A 24 9.75 -8.72 4.23
N ARG A 25 10.69 -7.79 4.06
CA ARG A 25 11.27 -6.99 5.15
C ARG A 25 10.61 -5.62 5.18
N ILE A 26 10.04 -5.25 6.32
CA ILE A 26 9.32 -3.99 6.50
C ILE A 26 10.20 -3.03 7.29
N PHE A 27 10.44 -1.86 6.74
CA PHE A 27 11.17 -0.79 7.39
C PHE A 27 10.14 0.22 7.90
N ASP A 28 10.04 0.36 9.23
CA ASP A 28 9.09 1.26 9.89
C ASP A 28 9.53 2.73 9.85
N ASP A 29 10.33 3.09 8.84
CA ASP A 29 10.50 4.49 8.46
C ASP A 29 9.19 4.95 7.86
N ARG A 30 8.40 5.64 8.69
CA ARG A 30 7.14 6.27 8.31
C ARG A 30 7.44 7.45 7.40
N ALA A 31 7.85 7.16 6.16
CA ALA A 31 7.99 8.15 5.13
C ALA A 31 6.64 8.86 4.97
N VAL A 32 6.64 10.16 5.27
CA VAL A 32 5.47 11.00 5.06
C VAL A 32 5.49 11.41 3.60
N LEU A 33 4.72 10.71 2.78
CA LEU A 33 4.59 11.00 1.36
C LEU A 33 3.50 12.06 1.15
N LYS A 34 3.68 12.95 0.18
CA LYS A 34 2.66 13.93 -0.20
C LYS A 34 1.84 13.38 -1.36
N ASP A 35 0.52 13.48 -1.25
CA ASP A 35 -0.39 13.19 -2.36
C ASP A 35 -0.41 14.34 -3.40
N ILE A 36 -1.23 14.16 -4.43
CA ILE A 36 -1.37 15.14 -5.52
C ILE A 36 -1.92 16.50 -5.09
N PHE A 37 -2.56 16.57 -3.92
CA PHE A 37 -3.11 17.77 -3.30
C PHE A 37 -2.20 18.32 -2.18
N GLY A 38 -0.98 17.80 -2.06
CA GLY A 38 -0.03 18.17 -1.01
C GLY A 38 -0.36 17.60 0.37
N ARG A 39 -1.32 16.67 0.48
CA ARG A 39 -1.68 16.05 1.75
C ARG A 39 -0.71 14.94 2.09
N SER A 40 -0.17 15.01 3.29
CA SER A 40 0.71 14.00 3.86
C SER A 40 -0.04 12.71 4.18
N PHE A 41 0.52 11.56 3.78
CA PHE A 41 0.08 10.25 4.22
C PHE A 41 1.26 9.40 4.72
N LYS A 42 0.98 8.52 5.67
CA LYS A 42 1.97 7.59 6.21
C LYS A 42 2.08 6.37 5.29
N ALA A 43 3.29 6.06 4.88
CA ALA A 43 3.62 4.81 4.21
C ALA A 43 4.86 4.19 4.84
N LYS A 44 5.00 2.88 4.70
CA LYS A 44 6.20 2.13 5.08
C LYS A 44 6.96 1.72 3.83
N LEU A 45 8.28 1.56 3.94
CA LEU A 45 9.07 0.94 2.89
C LEU A 45 9.11 -0.57 3.13
N VAL A 46 8.87 -1.34 2.07
CA VAL A 46 8.93 -2.80 2.13
C VAL A 46 9.86 -3.30 1.06
N ILE A 47 10.64 -4.32 1.37
CA ILE A 47 11.55 -4.97 0.42
C ILE A 47 11.16 -6.44 0.34
N ASP A 48 10.93 -6.95 -0.86
CA ASP A 48 10.68 -8.38 -1.07
C ASP A 48 11.98 -9.21 -0.94
N SER A 49 11.83 -10.53 -0.97
CA SER A 49 12.96 -11.46 -0.90
C SER A 49 13.97 -11.30 -2.05
N ASN A 50 13.56 -10.71 -3.17
CA ASN A 50 14.40 -10.44 -4.34
C ASN A 50 15.06 -9.05 -4.29
N GLY A 51 14.89 -8.31 -3.20
CA GLY A 51 15.44 -6.97 -3.03
C GLY A 51 14.65 -5.86 -3.72
N ALA A 52 13.48 -6.15 -4.30
CA ALA A 52 12.65 -5.11 -4.90
C ALA A 52 11.90 -4.33 -3.83
N LYS A 53 11.85 -3.01 -3.99
CA LYS A 53 11.26 -2.10 -3.01
C LYS A 53 9.82 -1.77 -3.38
N TYR A 54 8.95 -1.66 -2.38
CA TYR A 54 7.55 -1.30 -2.51
C TYR A 54 7.17 -0.29 -1.43
N ILE A 55 6.21 0.57 -1.76
CA ILE A 55 5.56 1.43 -0.78
C ILE A 55 4.40 0.64 -0.18
N LEU A 56 4.33 0.51 1.14
CA LEU A 56 3.23 -0.14 1.84
C LEU A 56 2.33 0.90 2.50
N VAL A 57 1.06 0.87 2.13
CA VAL A 57 0.00 1.67 2.74
C VAL A 57 -0.95 0.73 3.45
N ILE A 58 -1.02 0.85 4.78
CA ILE A 58 -1.95 0.07 5.61
C ILE A 58 -2.99 1.01 6.18
N LYS A 59 -4.26 0.75 5.89
CA LYS A 59 -5.34 1.54 6.49
C LYS A 59 -6.62 0.74 6.62
N ASN A 60 -7.18 0.81 7.82
CA ASN A 60 -8.43 0.15 8.17
C ASN A 60 -9.62 1.05 7.77
N TRP A 61 -10.01 1.00 6.50
CA TRP A 61 -11.19 1.71 6.02
C TRP A 61 -12.48 0.99 6.43
N LYS A 62 -13.44 1.75 6.97
CA LYS A 62 -14.78 1.22 7.33
C LYS A 62 -15.59 0.75 6.12
N ARG A 63 -15.33 1.31 4.94
CA ARG A 63 -16.03 0.97 3.69
C ARG A 63 -15.04 0.28 2.73
N PRO A 64 -15.53 -0.59 1.83
CA PRO A 64 -14.68 -1.17 0.79
C PRO A 64 -13.96 -0.10 0.00
N VAL A 65 -12.67 -0.32 -0.25
CA VAL A 65 -11.84 0.59 -1.02
C VAL A 65 -12.26 0.54 -2.49
N GLY A 66 -12.63 1.70 -3.03
CA GLY A 66 -13.06 1.85 -4.42
C GLY A 66 -11.94 2.32 -5.36
N VAL A 67 -12.24 2.34 -6.67
CA VAL A 67 -11.32 2.75 -7.74
C VAL A 67 -10.72 4.13 -7.50
N ASN A 68 -11.51 5.08 -7.01
CA ASN A 68 -11.05 6.46 -6.75
C ASN A 68 -9.88 6.53 -5.77
N VAL A 69 -9.81 5.61 -4.81
CA VAL A 69 -8.70 5.55 -3.86
C VAL A 69 -7.46 4.96 -4.52
N LEU A 70 -7.63 3.87 -5.28
CA LEU A 70 -6.52 3.23 -6.00
C LEU A 70 -5.93 4.16 -7.07
N ALA A 71 -6.76 4.85 -7.86
CA ALA A 71 -6.32 5.80 -8.87
C ALA A 71 -5.51 6.96 -8.27
N ARG A 72 -5.84 7.40 -7.05
CA ARG A 72 -5.02 8.41 -6.34
C ARG A 72 -3.62 7.87 -6.02
N TYR A 73 -3.54 6.65 -5.50
CA TYR A 73 -2.25 6.03 -5.19
C TYR A 73 -1.43 5.73 -6.43
N ASP A 74 -2.07 5.35 -7.53
CA ASP A 74 -1.45 5.17 -8.84
C ASP A 74 -0.76 6.46 -9.32
N ILE A 75 -1.49 7.60 -9.32
CA ILE A 75 -0.89 8.89 -9.71
C ILE A 75 0.28 9.28 -8.79
N ILE A 76 0.17 9.05 -7.48
CA ILE A 76 1.25 9.32 -6.53
C ILE A 76 2.47 8.47 -6.86
N LEU A 77 2.27 7.18 -7.11
CA LEU A 77 3.35 6.27 -7.45
C LEU A 77 4.01 6.67 -8.77
N GLN A 78 3.23 7.00 -9.81
CA GLN A 78 3.76 7.51 -11.07
C GLN A 78 4.63 8.76 -10.87
N ARG A 79 4.19 9.71 -10.03
CA ARG A 79 5.00 10.90 -9.71
C ARG A 79 6.30 10.57 -8.99
N LEU A 80 6.28 9.59 -8.09
CA LEU A 80 7.48 9.13 -7.39
C LEU A 80 8.45 8.42 -8.33
N LEU A 81 7.94 7.59 -9.25
CA LEU A 81 8.74 6.89 -10.27
C LEU A 81 9.38 7.86 -11.26
N HIS A 82 8.69 8.94 -11.64
CA HIS A 82 9.20 9.98 -12.54
C HIS A 82 10.14 10.99 -11.85
N SER A 83 10.12 11.09 -10.51
CA SER A 83 10.99 12.01 -9.77
C SER A 83 12.40 11.42 -9.62
N SER A 84 13.22 11.64 -10.64
CA SER A 84 14.58 11.10 -10.85
C SER A 84 15.62 11.38 -9.74
N HIS A 85 15.35 12.28 -8.79
CA HIS A 85 16.28 12.62 -7.70
C HIS A 85 16.18 11.73 -6.46
N LEU A 86 15.09 10.96 -6.32
CA LEU A 86 14.93 9.96 -5.27
C LEU A 86 14.85 8.61 -5.97
N LYS A 87 16.00 8.01 -6.28
CA LYS A 87 16.07 6.59 -6.63
C LYS A 87 16.13 5.75 -5.35
N PRO A 88 15.00 5.31 -4.78
CA PRO A 88 14.87 3.92 -4.44
C PRO A 88 14.28 3.21 -5.66
N ASN A 89 14.83 2.05 -5.97
CA ASN A 89 14.31 1.07 -6.93
C ASN A 89 12.91 0.57 -6.50
N ILE A 90 11.93 1.48 -6.43
CA ILE A 90 10.54 1.21 -6.05
C ILE A 90 9.86 0.61 -7.28
N ARG A 91 9.43 -0.64 -7.18
CA ARG A 91 8.69 -1.34 -8.24
C ARG A 91 7.19 -1.12 -8.19
N GLY A 92 6.65 -0.71 -7.04
CA GLY A 92 5.22 -0.72 -6.85
C GLY A 92 4.73 -0.21 -5.52
N ILE A 93 3.42 -0.38 -5.33
CA ILE A 93 2.70 -0.09 -4.09
C ILE A 93 1.90 -1.31 -3.63
N ILE A 94 1.97 -1.58 -2.34
CA ILE A 94 1.14 -2.57 -1.64
C ILE A 94 0.11 -1.78 -0.85
N ILE A 95 -1.18 -2.05 -1.08
CA ILE A 95 -2.28 -1.41 -0.38
C ILE A 95 -3.00 -2.48 0.44
N ALA A 96 -2.97 -2.32 1.76
CA ALA A 96 -3.65 -3.20 2.70
C ALA A 96 -4.88 -2.52 3.28
N ALA A 97 -6.05 -3.12 3.05
CA ALA A 97 -7.34 -2.61 3.48
C ALA A 97 -8.28 -3.78 3.84
N PRO A 98 -9.26 -3.62 4.73
CA PRO A 98 -10.13 -4.74 5.12
C PRO A 98 -10.86 -5.40 3.95
N SER A 99 -11.27 -4.60 2.97
CA SER A 99 -11.94 -5.06 1.75
C SER A 99 -11.76 -4.07 0.60
N PHE A 100 -11.88 -4.58 -0.63
CA PHE A 100 -11.86 -3.82 -1.88
C PHE A 100 -13.16 -4.07 -2.65
N SER A 101 -13.65 -3.06 -3.38
CA SER A 101 -14.75 -3.28 -4.31
C SER A 101 -14.29 -4.10 -5.51
N TYR A 102 -15.22 -4.81 -6.17
CA TYR A 102 -14.91 -5.57 -7.38
C TYR A 102 -14.23 -4.70 -8.45
N SER A 103 -14.76 -3.49 -8.67
CA SER A 103 -14.18 -2.53 -9.62
C SER A 103 -12.75 -2.11 -9.24
N ALA A 104 -12.44 -2.02 -7.94
CA ALA A 104 -11.09 -1.70 -7.47
C ALA A 104 -10.10 -2.83 -7.76
N ILE A 105 -10.52 -4.08 -7.54
CA ILE A 105 -9.72 -5.27 -7.90
C ILE A 105 -9.48 -5.32 -9.41
N ALA A 106 -10.53 -5.11 -10.21
CA ALA A 106 -10.40 -5.05 -11.67
C ALA A 106 -9.47 -3.91 -12.13
N TYR A 107 -9.52 -2.76 -11.47
CA TYR A 107 -8.62 -1.64 -11.74
C TYR A 107 -7.15 -2.01 -11.44
N SER A 108 -6.85 -2.62 -10.29
CA SER A 108 -5.47 -2.99 -9.97
C SER A 108 -4.86 -3.98 -10.96
N GLU A 109 -5.65 -4.92 -11.49
CA GLU A 109 -5.17 -5.84 -12.53
C GLU A 109 -4.88 -5.11 -13.84
N ARG A 110 -5.68 -4.11 -14.22
CA ARG A 110 -5.40 -3.28 -15.41
C ARG A 110 -4.13 -2.44 -15.24
N VAL A 111 -3.88 -1.90 -14.04
CA VAL A 111 -2.70 -1.07 -13.76
C VAL A 111 -1.39 -1.86 -13.90
N LYS A 112 -1.39 -3.17 -13.59
CA LYS A 112 -0.22 -4.04 -13.79
C LYS A 112 0.28 -4.05 -15.24
N ASN A 113 -0.62 -3.88 -16.22
CA ASN A 113 -0.26 -3.85 -17.64
C ASN A 113 0.53 -2.60 -18.04
N TYR A 114 0.54 -1.55 -17.20
CA TYR A 114 1.31 -0.32 -17.41
C TYR A 114 2.66 -0.34 -16.69
N GLY A 115 3.13 -1.51 -16.24
CA GLY A 115 4.44 -1.69 -15.59
C GLY A 115 4.47 -1.30 -14.11
N ILE A 116 3.32 -0.95 -13.52
CA ILE A 116 3.18 -0.59 -12.11
C ILE A 116 2.61 -1.77 -11.32
N ILE A 117 3.37 -2.28 -10.34
CA ILE A 117 2.87 -3.36 -9.48
C ILE A 117 2.00 -2.77 -8.38
N MET A 118 0.68 -2.98 -8.47
CA MET A 118 -0.27 -2.69 -7.39
C MET A 118 -0.75 -3.99 -6.75
N MET A 119 -0.33 -4.26 -5.52
CA MET A 119 -0.72 -5.44 -4.76
C MET A 119 -1.78 -5.08 -3.73
N LEU A 120 -2.89 -5.83 -3.70
CA LEU A 120 -3.99 -5.61 -2.77
C LEU A 120 -3.99 -6.72 -1.70
N ILE A 121 -3.93 -6.32 -0.44
CA ILE A 121 -4.01 -7.23 0.72
C ILE A 121 -5.30 -6.93 1.47
N ASP A 122 -6.16 -7.93 1.59
CA ASP A 122 -7.41 -7.81 2.34
C ASP A 122 -7.51 -8.73 3.56
N SER A 123 -8.56 -8.52 4.36
CA SER A 123 -8.79 -9.30 5.57
C SER A 123 -8.90 -10.81 5.31
N ARG A 124 -9.28 -11.24 4.10
CA ARG A 124 -9.43 -12.66 3.75
C ARG A 124 -8.08 -13.35 3.58
N GLN A 125 -7.03 -12.58 3.27
CA GLN A 125 -5.67 -13.10 3.08
C GLN A 125 -4.84 -13.15 4.37
N ILE A 126 -5.17 -12.30 5.34
CA ILE A 126 -4.39 -12.10 6.58
C ILE A 126 -5.01 -12.79 7.81
N GLY A 127 -6.10 -13.54 7.61
CA GLY A 127 -6.76 -14.36 8.63
C GLY A 127 -5.83 -15.39 9.25
#